data_AF-A0A7V9SQC7-F1
#
_entry.id   AF-A0A7V9SQC7-F1
#
_cell.length_a   1.000
_cell.length_b   1.000
_cell.length_c   1.000
_cell.angle_alpha   90.00
_cell.angle_beta   90.00
_cell.angle_gamma   90.00
#
_symmetry.space_group_name_H-M   'P 1'
#
loop_
_entity.id
_entity.type
_entity.pdbx_description
1 polymer ?
#
loop_
_entity_poly.entity_id
_entity_poly.type
_entity_poly.pdbx_seq_one_letter_code
_entity_poly.pdbx_strand_id
1 'polypeptide(L)'
;MREAIGGTGRVASQRAPRTAALIKVAAALGVLASAQACGIGDKAGLADRITAGPALAETSIVVGSVSVESRIVDVPAGAGGGFTGAGGGFPGAALPVDGAGPSAQVQPPGLPPDGVSLGRQSLGFELDVARSRAVLTRTGLPGALVIANDIEFFGRRAAAAPNDSRPWVRMTLDRIDLGAGEIDPFEGAASAVAVLNPAVILDMAAGALTGSIKRRGAALVGGTTTQRFDFNVSLDKAFGDVRRSRYSEDKRDLMFDYLDLLGVDGRVHAASAWLDKDDRIRRFSVKLTQRPRTRFAFDFIVTLDLDRYAGTYSGLRPLPDEVLGVDTLVGFVNAVLPPPTDGASPLGAPTTGAAP
;
A
#
# COMPACT_ATOMS: atom_id res chain seq x y z
N MET A 1 -49.84 63.90 30.92
CA MET A 1 -49.99 65.26 30.35
C MET A 1 -49.34 65.22 28.97
N ARG A 2 -50.11 65.53 27.91
CA ARG A 2 -49.85 65.38 26.45
C ARG A 2 -50.01 63.94 25.90
N GLU A 3 -51.20 63.59 25.41
CA GLU A 3 -51.73 63.69 24.01
C GLU A 3 -51.29 62.46 23.18
N ALA A 4 -52.12 61.45 22.89
CA ALA A 4 -53.38 61.37 22.13
C ALA A 4 -53.21 61.45 20.59
N ILE A 5 -54.11 60.76 19.86
CA ILE A 5 -54.30 60.61 18.40
C ILE A 5 -53.71 59.29 17.86
N GLY A 6 -54.46 58.27 17.41
CA GLY A 6 -55.83 58.21 16.91
C GLY A 6 -55.84 58.26 15.37
N GLY A 7 -55.85 57.10 14.70
CA GLY A 7 -55.83 57.04 13.22
C GLY A 7 -56.37 55.73 12.66
N THR A 8 -57.70 55.65 12.55
CA THR A 8 -58.44 54.65 11.76
C THR A 8 -58.76 55.19 10.37
N GLY A 9 -58.53 54.40 9.31
CA GLY A 9 -59.07 54.65 7.97
C GLY A 9 -58.35 53.82 6.89
N ARG A 10 -58.83 52.62 6.51
CA ARG A 10 -59.79 52.29 5.41
C ARG A 10 -59.25 52.49 3.97
N VAL A 11 -59.23 51.36 3.24
CA VAL A 11 -59.80 51.13 1.87
C VAL A 11 -58.83 50.57 0.82
N ALA A 12 -59.30 49.46 0.23
CA ALA A 12 -59.17 48.94 -1.14
C ALA A 12 -57.91 48.17 -1.57
N SER A 13 -58.13 46.85 -1.71
CA SER A 13 -58.07 46.12 -2.99
C SER A 13 -56.74 46.17 -3.78
N GLN A 14 -56.05 45.03 -3.84
CA GLN A 14 -55.83 44.30 -5.10
C GLN A 14 -54.97 43.03 -4.92
N ARG A 15 -55.37 41.99 -5.66
CA ARG A 15 -54.57 40.88 -6.23
C ARG A 15 -54.10 39.75 -5.29
N ALA A 16 -54.76 38.60 -5.45
CA ALA A 16 -54.13 37.27 -5.40
C ALA A 16 -52.99 37.18 -6.45
N PRO A 17 -51.94 36.34 -6.31
CA PRO A 17 -52.11 34.88 -6.36
C PRO A 17 -51.07 34.00 -5.61
N ARG A 18 -51.43 32.72 -5.45
CA ARG A 18 -50.59 31.51 -5.60
C ARG A 18 -49.23 31.44 -4.86
N THR A 19 -49.16 30.59 -3.84
CA THR A 19 -48.23 29.44 -3.87
C THR A 19 -48.68 28.35 -2.89
N ALA A 20 -49.38 27.35 -3.43
CA ALA A 20 -49.49 26.02 -2.83
C ALA A 20 -48.43 25.14 -3.51
N ALA A 21 -47.66 24.38 -2.74
CA ALA A 21 -47.12 23.05 -3.07
C ALA A 21 -46.12 22.65 -1.97
N LEU A 22 -46.47 21.70 -1.10
CA LEU A 22 -46.16 20.27 -1.26
C LEU A 22 -44.67 19.96 -1.13
N ILE A 23 -44.26 19.64 0.10
CA ILE A 23 -43.04 18.89 0.40
C ILE A 23 -43.20 17.49 -0.19
N LYS A 24 -42.58 17.26 -1.35
CA LYS A 24 -42.24 15.94 -1.87
C LYS A 24 -40.73 15.92 -2.06
N VAL A 25 -40.01 15.22 -1.19
CA VAL A 25 -38.73 14.60 -1.57
C VAL A 25 -38.69 13.22 -0.94
N ALA A 26 -39.11 12.24 -1.72
CA ALA A 26 -38.77 10.84 -1.53
C ALA A 26 -37.98 10.40 -2.77
N ALA A 27 -36.88 9.69 -2.50
CA ALA A 27 -36.15 8.77 -3.38
C ALA A 27 -35.43 9.32 -4.63
N ALA A 28 -34.09 9.23 -4.61
CA ALA A 28 -33.30 8.72 -5.74
C ALA A 28 -31.86 8.37 -5.30
N LEU A 29 -31.69 7.26 -4.58
CA LEU A 29 -30.42 6.52 -4.53
C LEU A 29 -30.70 5.07 -4.91
N GLY A 30 -31.10 4.90 -6.17
CA GLY A 30 -31.11 3.60 -6.81
C GLY A 30 -29.68 3.18 -7.11
N VAL A 31 -29.09 2.37 -6.23
CA VAL A 31 -27.89 1.58 -6.56
C VAL A 31 -28.35 0.45 -7.48
N LEU A 32 -28.43 0.75 -8.78
CA LEU A 32 -28.46 -0.29 -9.80
C LEU A 32 -27.02 -0.76 -10.00
N ALA A 33 -26.69 -1.88 -9.35
CA ALA A 33 -25.52 -2.67 -9.66
C ALA A 33 -25.69 -3.30 -11.05
N SER A 34 -25.50 -2.51 -12.10
CA SER A 34 -25.29 -3.06 -13.43
C SER A 34 -23.83 -3.50 -13.53
N ALA A 35 -23.59 -4.80 -13.39
CA ALA A 35 -22.39 -5.45 -13.92
C ALA A 35 -22.42 -5.33 -15.45
N GLN A 36 -22.13 -4.14 -15.98
CA GLN A 36 -21.99 -3.96 -17.42
C GLN A 36 -20.75 -4.72 -17.85
N ALA A 37 -20.95 -5.71 -18.72
CA ALA A 37 -19.89 -6.30 -19.49
C ALA A 37 -19.23 -5.18 -20.31
N CYS A 38 -18.14 -4.60 -19.80
CA CYS A 38 -17.38 -3.59 -20.53
C CYS A 38 -16.93 -4.19 -21.86
N GLY A 39 -17.30 -3.54 -22.97
CA GLY A 39 -16.79 -3.89 -24.28
C GLY A 39 -15.27 -3.73 -24.33
N ILE A 40 -14.60 -4.35 -25.30
CA ILE A 40 -13.13 -4.26 -25.46
C ILE A 40 -12.68 -2.80 -25.59
N GLY A 41 -13.46 -1.94 -26.27
CA GLY A 41 -13.21 -0.50 -26.37
C GLY A 41 -13.27 0.24 -25.02
N ASP A 42 -14.25 -0.08 -24.17
CA ASP A 42 -14.37 0.51 -22.84
C ASP A 42 -13.20 0.09 -21.95
N LYS A 43 -12.74 -1.16 -22.07
CA LYS A 43 -11.58 -1.66 -21.32
C LYS A 43 -10.29 -0.97 -21.74
N ALA A 44 -10.11 -0.66 -23.02
CA ALA A 44 -8.95 0.09 -23.51
C ALA A 44 -8.90 1.49 -22.90
N GLY A 45 -10.00 2.25 -22.93
CA GLY A 45 -10.07 3.56 -22.29
C GLY A 45 -9.87 3.51 -20.77
N LEU A 46 -10.34 2.45 -20.10
CA LEU A 46 -10.06 2.24 -18.68
C LEU A 46 -8.59 1.94 -18.40
N ALA A 47 -7.95 1.13 -19.25
CA ALA A 47 -6.51 0.87 -19.15
C ALA A 47 -5.71 2.15 -19.33
N ASP A 48 -6.06 2.99 -20.30
CA ASP A 48 -5.39 4.27 -20.53
C ASP A 48 -5.49 5.19 -19.30
N ARG A 49 -6.66 5.27 -18.66
CA ARG A 49 -6.84 6.04 -17.40
C ARG A 49 -5.97 5.51 -16.26
N ILE A 50 -5.93 4.19 -16.05
CA ILE A 50 -5.12 3.57 -14.99
C ILE A 50 -3.62 3.79 -15.26
N THR A 51 -3.17 3.54 -16.50
CA THR A 51 -1.76 3.63 -16.89
C THR A 51 -1.25 5.07 -16.94
N ALA A 52 -2.12 6.04 -17.22
CA ALA A 52 -1.82 7.47 -17.13
C ALA A 52 -1.69 7.97 -15.68
N GLY A 53 -2.28 7.27 -14.71
CA GLY A 53 -2.34 7.68 -13.31
C GLY A 53 -0.99 8.11 -12.70
N PRO A 54 0.10 7.34 -12.84
CA PRO A 54 1.37 7.77 -12.28
C PRO A 54 1.98 8.98 -13.01
N ALA A 55 1.75 9.15 -14.33
CA ALA A 55 2.20 10.35 -15.04
C ALA A 55 1.46 11.61 -14.55
N LEU A 56 0.19 11.50 -14.18
CA LEU A 56 -0.53 12.58 -13.52
C LEU A 56 0.07 12.93 -12.14
N ALA A 57 0.60 11.92 -11.44
CA ALA A 57 1.26 12.09 -10.15
C ALA A 57 2.66 12.74 -10.26
N GLU A 58 3.35 12.61 -11.40
CA GLU A 58 4.66 13.25 -11.65
C GLU A 58 4.62 14.78 -11.60
N THR A 59 3.44 15.38 -11.79
CA THR A 59 3.26 16.84 -11.75
C THR A 59 3.24 17.45 -10.34
N SER A 60 3.30 16.62 -9.29
CA SER A 60 3.12 17.06 -7.91
C SER A 60 3.93 16.20 -6.94
N ILE A 61 4.20 16.74 -5.77
CA ILE A 61 4.64 15.93 -4.63
C ILE A 61 3.41 15.26 -4.03
N VAL A 62 3.50 13.94 -3.86
CA VAL A 62 2.45 13.12 -3.28
C VAL A 62 2.77 12.85 -1.82
N VAL A 63 1.82 13.11 -0.93
CA VAL A 63 1.91 12.73 0.49
C VAL A 63 0.87 11.65 0.74
N GLY A 64 1.26 10.62 1.47
CA GLY A 64 0.40 9.47 1.69
C GLY A 64 0.99 8.45 2.66
N SER A 65 0.54 7.21 2.55
CA SER A 65 1.08 6.09 3.31
C SER A 65 1.30 4.87 2.42
N VAL A 66 2.37 4.14 2.71
CA VAL A 66 2.60 2.80 2.19
C VAL A 66 2.28 1.82 3.31
N SER A 67 1.63 0.72 2.96
CA SER A 67 1.41 -0.39 3.87
C SER A 67 1.71 -1.71 3.21
N VAL A 68 2.18 -2.64 4.02
CA VAL A 68 2.58 -3.97 3.60
C VAL A 68 1.91 -4.98 4.52
N GLU A 69 1.29 -5.98 3.93
CA GLU A 69 0.71 -7.12 4.63
C GLU A 69 1.22 -8.41 3.99
N SER A 70 1.88 -9.27 4.78
CA SER A 70 2.29 -10.61 4.35
C SER A 70 1.23 -11.62 4.77
N ARG A 71 0.87 -12.53 3.88
CA ARG A 71 -0.08 -13.61 4.15
C ARG A 71 0.49 -14.96 3.73
N ILE A 72 0.38 -15.97 4.59
CA ILE A 72 0.68 -17.35 4.21
C ILE A 72 -0.47 -17.87 3.35
N VAL A 73 -0.18 -18.29 2.13
CA VAL A 73 -1.19 -18.81 1.19
C VAL A 73 -0.98 -20.28 0.82
N ASP A 74 0.22 -20.81 1.02
CA ASP A 74 0.48 -22.25 0.87
C ASP A 74 1.50 -22.74 1.91
N VAL A 75 1.25 -23.93 2.45
CA VAL A 75 2.09 -24.62 3.43
C VAL A 75 2.43 -26.00 2.85
N PRO A 76 3.72 -26.33 2.71
CA PRO A 76 4.14 -27.58 2.11
C PRO A 76 3.73 -28.78 2.99
N ALA A 77 3.35 -29.87 2.33
CA ALA A 77 2.99 -31.12 3.01
C ALA A 77 4.13 -31.59 3.92
N GLY A 78 3.82 -31.80 5.21
CA GLY A 78 4.79 -32.24 6.23
C GLY A 78 5.34 -31.15 7.15
N ALA A 79 5.00 -29.87 6.95
CA ALA A 79 5.44 -28.77 7.83
C ALA A 79 4.63 -28.64 9.15
N GLY A 80 3.78 -29.62 9.48
CA GLY A 80 2.81 -29.55 10.59
C GLY A 80 3.37 -29.68 12.01
N GLY A 81 4.69 -29.69 12.21
CA GLY A 81 5.31 -29.86 13.53
C GLY A 81 6.08 -28.61 13.95
N GLY A 82 5.48 -27.73 14.73
CA GLY A 82 6.18 -26.65 15.41
C GLY A 82 6.04 -25.27 14.76
N PHE A 83 4.82 -24.71 14.76
CA PHE A 83 4.65 -23.27 14.58
C PHE A 83 4.37 -22.64 15.95
N THR A 84 5.42 -22.25 16.66
CA THR A 84 5.36 -21.37 17.84
C THR A 84 6.13 -20.08 17.54
N GLY A 85 5.70 -19.35 16.52
CA GLY A 85 6.19 -18.00 16.24
C GLY A 85 5.70 -17.01 17.30
N ALA A 86 6.61 -16.19 17.80
CA ALA A 86 6.35 -15.17 18.81
C ALA A 86 5.32 -14.14 18.29
N GLY A 87 4.11 -14.13 18.87
CA GLY A 87 3.14 -13.03 18.70
C GLY A 87 1.69 -13.41 18.45
N GLY A 88 1.36 -14.67 18.20
CA GLY A 88 -0.03 -15.08 18.02
C GLY A 88 -0.18 -16.58 17.85
N GLY A 89 -0.44 -17.28 18.96
CA GLY A 89 -0.86 -18.68 18.88
C GLY A 89 -2.14 -18.79 18.04
N PHE A 90 -2.21 -19.80 17.18
CA PHE A 90 -3.46 -20.17 16.51
C PHE A 90 -4.58 -20.30 17.56
N PRO A 91 -5.64 -19.46 17.55
CA PRO A 91 -6.78 -19.69 18.41
C PRO A 91 -7.55 -20.88 17.83
N GLY A 92 -7.20 -22.08 18.30
CA GLY A 92 -7.81 -23.34 17.88
C GLY A 92 -6.99 -24.60 18.13
N ALA A 93 -5.70 -24.51 18.47
CA ALA A 93 -4.82 -25.68 18.59
C ALA A 93 -4.55 -26.14 20.04
N ALA A 94 -5.51 -25.97 20.96
CA ALA A 94 -5.49 -26.68 22.23
C ALA A 94 -6.43 -27.87 22.13
N LEU A 95 -5.91 -29.03 21.72
CA LEU A 95 -6.56 -30.30 22.02
C LEU A 95 -5.84 -30.96 23.20
N PRO A 96 -6.58 -31.46 24.20
CA PRO A 96 -5.99 -32.20 25.32
C PRO A 96 -5.37 -33.48 24.77
N VAL A 97 -4.09 -33.68 25.05
CA VAL A 97 -3.39 -34.93 24.75
C VAL A 97 -3.71 -35.91 25.87
N ASP A 98 -4.79 -36.67 25.70
CA ASP A 98 -4.98 -37.93 26.42
C ASP A 98 -5.19 -39.06 25.40
N GLY A 99 -4.16 -39.92 25.34
CA GLY A 99 -4.05 -41.25 24.74
C GLY A 99 -5.00 -41.70 23.63
N ALA A 100 -4.47 -41.87 22.40
CA ALA A 100 -4.84 -42.97 21.51
C ALA A 100 -3.90 -43.09 20.28
N GLY A 101 -3.22 -44.23 20.14
CA GLY A 101 -2.94 -44.98 18.89
C GLY A 101 -2.08 -44.36 17.76
N PRO A 102 -1.26 -45.18 17.06
CA PRO A 102 -0.49 -44.71 15.91
C PRO A 102 -1.38 -44.60 14.65
N SER A 103 -1.21 -43.51 13.90
CA SER A 103 -1.70 -43.31 12.52
C SER A 103 -3.15 -42.81 12.35
N ALA A 104 -3.48 -41.69 12.96
CA ALA A 104 -4.43 -40.76 12.35
C ALA A 104 -3.65 -39.51 11.91
N GLN A 105 -3.28 -39.45 10.62
CA GLN A 105 -2.85 -38.18 10.03
C GLN A 105 -4.07 -37.25 10.03
N VAL A 106 -4.22 -36.48 11.11
CA VAL A 106 -5.16 -35.36 11.15
C VAL A 106 -4.66 -34.38 10.11
N GLN A 107 -5.37 -34.33 8.98
CA GLN A 107 -5.10 -33.35 7.94
C GLN A 107 -5.28 -31.97 8.59
N PRO A 108 -4.26 -31.11 8.61
CA PRO A 108 -4.42 -29.79 9.18
C PRO A 108 -5.56 -29.08 8.44
N PRO A 109 -6.40 -28.30 9.14
CA PRO A 109 -7.45 -27.52 8.48
C PRO A 109 -6.81 -26.72 7.35
N GLY A 110 -7.38 -26.82 6.15
CA GLY A 110 -6.88 -26.10 4.98
C GLY A 110 -6.83 -24.60 5.27
N LEU A 111 -5.82 -23.92 4.71
CA LEU A 111 -5.71 -22.47 4.84
C LEU A 111 -6.97 -21.77 4.27
N PRO A 112 -7.37 -20.62 4.83
CA PRO A 112 -8.41 -19.78 4.23
C PRO A 112 -8.02 -19.43 2.78
N PRO A 113 -9.01 -19.23 1.88
CA PRO A 113 -8.74 -18.88 0.48
C PRO A 113 -7.95 -17.57 0.32
N ASP A 114 -8.02 -16.67 1.30
CA ASP A 114 -7.32 -15.39 1.32
C ASP A 114 -5.99 -15.42 2.11
N GLY A 115 -5.58 -16.60 2.59
CA GLY A 115 -4.39 -16.81 3.42
C GLY A 115 -4.53 -16.39 4.89
N VAL A 116 -3.47 -16.61 5.65
CA VAL A 116 -3.34 -16.18 7.06
C VAL A 116 -2.41 -14.98 7.15
N SER A 117 -2.92 -13.86 7.67
CA SER A 117 -2.16 -12.62 7.83
C SER A 117 -1.08 -12.75 8.90
N LEU A 118 0.14 -12.31 8.58
CA LEU A 118 1.28 -12.19 9.49
C LEU A 118 1.39 -10.79 10.13
N GLY A 119 0.38 -9.95 9.89
CA GLY A 119 0.35 -8.56 10.33
C GLY A 119 0.52 -7.58 9.18
N ARG A 120 0.05 -6.36 9.44
CA ARG A 120 0.13 -5.24 8.51
C ARG A 120 0.96 -4.13 9.14
N GLN A 121 1.80 -3.53 8.33
CA GLN A 121 2.59 -2.38 8.72
C GLN A 121 2.36 -1.21 7.79
N SER A 122 2.61 -0.01 8.29
CA SER A 122 2.48 1.20 7.50
C SER A 122 3.51 2.25 7.87
N LEU A 123 3.99 2.96 6.84
CA LEU A 123 4.82 4.15 6.95
C LEU A 123 4.13 5.29 6.19
N GLY A 124 4.23 6.50 6.72
CA GLY A 124 3.89 7.70 5.97
C GLY A 124 4.98 8.01 4.94
N PHE A 125 4.64 8.68 3.84
CA PHE A 125 5.64 9.11 2.86
C PHE A 125 5.41 10.51 2.31
N GLU A 126 6.51 11.14 1.88
CA GLU A 126 6.55 12.21 0.88
C GLU A 126 7.20 11.65 -0.38
N LEU A 127 6.59 11.85 -1.55
CA LEU A 127 6.98 11.19 -2.80
C LEU A 127 7.10 12.21 -3.95
N ASP A 128 8.30 12.35 -4.51
CA ASP A 128 8.56 12.95 -5.82
C ASP A 128 8.56 11.84 -6.87
N VAL A 129 7.40 11.62 -7.51
CA VAL A 129 7.20 10.54 -8.50
C VAL A 129 8.11 10.74 -9.71
N ALA A 130 8.27 11.99 -10.17
CA ALA A 130 9.06 12.35 -11.35
C ALA A 130 10.54 11.99 -11.19
N ARG A 131 11.07 12.10 -9.96
CA ARG A 131 12.47 11.76 -9.66
C ARG A 131 12.67 10.40 -9.00
N SER A 132 11.62 9.63 -8.80
CA SER A 132 11.70 8.33 -8.08
C SER A 132 12.17 8.46 -6.63
N ARG A 133 11.85 9.59 -5.96
CA ARG A 133 12.35 9.87 -4.62
C ARG A 133 11.25 9.82 -3.59
N ALA A 134 11.51 9.18 -2.47
CA ALA A 134 10.58 9.13 -1.36
C ALA A 134 11.31 9.33 -0.03
N VAL A 135 10.63 9.99 0.91
CA VAL A 135 11.02 10.00 2.33
C VAL A 135 9.94 9.25 3.08
N LEU A 136 10.30 8.13 3.68
CA LEU A 136 9.42 7.30 4.52
C LEU A 136 9.60 7.69 5.98
N THR A 137 8.48 7.86 6.67
CA THR A 137 8.42 8.27 8.08
C THR A 137 7.60 7.26 8.86
N ARG A 138 7.98 7.03 10.13
CA ARG A 138 7.17 6.21 11.01
C ARG A 138 6.02 7.05 11.55
N THR A 139 4.79 6.53 11.43
CA THR A 139 3.60 7.21 11.95
C THR A 139 3.77 7.54 13.43
N GLY A 140 3.52 8.80 13.78
CA GLY A 140 3.62 9.29 15.16
C GLY A 140 5.03 9.56 15.67
N LEU A 141 6.09 9.32 14.89
CA LEU A 141 7.46 9.71 15.24
C LEU A 141 8.01 10.78 14.29
N PRO A 142 8.74 11.77 14.82
CA PRO A 142 9.39 12.77 13.98
C PRO A 142 10.62 12.19 13.27
N GLY A 143 10.81 12.62 12.02
CA GLY A 143 12.02 12.36 11.24
C GLY A 143 11.90 11.21 10.23
N ALA A 144 12.78 11.26 9.22
CA ALA A 144 12.89 10.23 8.20
C ALA A 144 13.42 8.93 8.78
N LEU A 145 12.76 7.83 8.45
CA LEU A 145 13.23 6.47 8.71
C LEU A 145 14.01 5.94 7.52
N VAL A 146 13.48 6.12 6.31
CA VAL A 146 14.12 5.71 5.06
C VAL A 146 13.99 6.83 4.03
N ILE A 147 15.01 6.97 3.20
CA ILE A 147 15.00 7.83 2.02
C ILE A 147 15.29 6.92 0.83
N ALA A 148 14.31 6.76 -0.05
CA ALA A 148 14.52 6.13 -1.34
C ALA A 148 14.86 7.23 -2.35
N ASN A 149 15.98 7.09 -3.05
CA ASN A 149 16.42 7.99 -4.10
C ASN A 149 16.74 7.15 -5.33
N ASP A 150 15.68 6.81 -6.06
CA ASP A 150 15.72 5.91 -7.20
C ASP A 150 16.21 4.50 -6.82
N ILE A 151 17.47 4.17 -7.15
CA ILE A 151 18.12 2.88 -6.84
C ILE A 151 18.99 2.93 -5.57
N GLU A 152 19.09 4.09 -4.92
CA GLU A 152 19.86 4.30 -3.69
C GLU A 152 18.89 4.43 -2.52
N PHE A 153 19.13 3.68 -1.44
CA PHE A 153 18.35 3.71 -0.22
C PHE A 153 19.22 4.15 0.94
N PHE A 154 18.71 5.09 1.73
CA PHE A 154 19.30 5.48 3.01
C PHE A 154 18.33 5.10 4.11
N GLY A 155 18.83 4.45 5.14
CA GLY A 155 18.05 3.99 6.26
C GLY A 155 18.63 4.49 7.56
N ARG A 156 17.80 5.07 8.43
CA ARG A 156 18.24 5.50 9.74
C ARG A 156 18.47 4.27 10.61
N ARG A 157 19.68 4.13 11.15
CA ARG A 157 20.05 2.99 11.98
C ARG A 157 19.27 3.02 13.30
N ALA A 158 18.56 1.93 13.60
CA ALA A 158 17.79 1.84 14.83
C ALA A 158 18.67 1.77 16.09
N ALA A 159 19.84 1.16 15.97
CA ALA A 159 20.81 1.04 17.05
C ALA A 159 21.78 2.23 17.16
N ALA A 160 21.63 3.28 16.33
CA ALA A 160 22.51 4.44 16.41
C ALA A 160 22.24 5.24 17.69
N ALA A 161 23.31 5.49 18.45
CA ALA A 161 23.26 6.40 19.59
C ALA A 161 22.99 7.85 19.12
N PRO A 162 22.48 8.75 19.99
CA PRO A 162 22.22 10.14 19.63
C PRO A 162 23.43 10.91 19.08
N ASN A 163 24.65 10.48 19.43
CA ASN A 163 25.93 11.07 19.02
C ASN A 163 26.71 10.18 18.04
N ASP A 164 26.06 9.17 17.44
CA ASP A 164 26.70 8.32 16.42
C ASP A 164 27.08 9.20 15.23
N SER A 165 28.36 9.18 14.85
CA SER A 165 28.85 9.94 13.69
C SER A 165 28.31 9.40 12.37
N ARG A 166 27.78 8.18 12.35
CA ARG A 166 27.19 7.55 11.17
C ARG A 166 25.81 6.96 11.48
N PRO A 167 24.79 7.81 11.68
CA PRO A 167 23.46 7.37 12.05
C PRO A 167 22.68 6.75 10.87
N TRP A 168 23.24 6.78 9.65
CA TRP A 168 22.61 6.25 8.44
C TRP A 168 23.35 5.03 7.90
N VAL A 169 22.61 4.08 7.35
CA VAL A 169 23.11 3.09 6.40
C VAL A 169 22.70 3.44 4.99
N ARG A 170 23.52 3.05 4.00
CA ARG A 170 23.21 3.17 2.59
C ARG A 170 23.35 1.84 1.88
N MET A 171 22.35 1.53 1.06
CA MET A 171 22.36 0.44 0.09
C MET A 171 22.13 1.01 -1.30
N THR A 172 22.81 0.47 -2.31
CA THR A 172 22.54 0.80 -3.72
C THR A 172 22.34 -0.50 -4.50
N LEU A 173 21.30 -0.55 -5.34
CA LEU A 173 20.93 -1.78 -6.04
C LEU A 173 21.97 -2.26 -7.06
N ASP A 174 22.79 -1.35 -7.62
CA ASP A 174 23.86 -1.69 -8.57
C ASP A 174 25.07 -2.40 -7.94
N ARG A 175 25.12 -2.46 -6.60
CA ARG A 175 26.22 -3.05 -5.81
C ARG A 175 25.73 -4.09 -4.82
N ILE A 176 24.46 -4.49 -4.92
CA ILE A 176 23.88 -5.42 -3.98
C ILE A 176 24.41 -6.83 -4.26
N ASP A 177 24.81 -7.53 -3.21
CA ASP A 177 25.17 -8.93 -3.30
C ASP A 177 23.90 -9.78 -3.44
N LEU A 178 23.62 -10.19 -4.69
CA LEU A 178 22.48 -11.04 -5.02
C LEU A 178 22.58 -12.44 -4.38
N GLY A 179 23.78 -12.86 -3.95
CA GLY A 179 24.04 -14.15 -3.31
C GLY A 179 23.75 -14.18 -1.82
N ALA A 180 23.55 -13.01 -1.18
CA ALA A 180 23.43 -12.88 0.28
C ALA A 180 22.10 -13.39 0.87
N GLY A 181 21.15 -13.81 0.04
CA GLY A 181 19.87 -14.36 0.45
C GLY A 181 18.69 -13.41 0.27
N GLU A 182 17.50 -13.99 0.26
CA GLU A 182 16.21 -13.30 0.12
C GLU A 182 15.70 -12.86 1.51
N ILE A 183 14.77 -11.90 1.54
CA ILE A 183 14.06 -11.56 2.79
C ILE A 183 13.08 -12.70 3.14
N ASP A 184 13.28 -13.36 4.29
CA ASP A 184 12.29 -14.31 4.81
C ASP A 184 11.14 -13.56 5.51
N PRO A 185 9.88 -13.71 5.06
CA PRO A 185 8.72 -13.10 5.70
C PRO A 185 8.48 -13.57 7.14
N PHE A 186 9.01 -14.73 7.57
CA PHE A 186 8.96 -15.17 8.96
C PHE A 186 9.97 -14.46 9.85
N GLU A 187 11.14 -14.08 9.31
CA GLU A 187 12.14 -13.31 10.04
C GLU A 187 11.86 -11.81 10.00
N GLY A 188 10.95 -11.38 9.11
CA GLY A 188 10.77 -9.96 8.87
C GLY A 188 9.67 -9.57 7.90
N ALA A 189 8.44 -10.11 7.97
CA ALA A 189 7.29 -9.44 7.32
C ALA A 189 7.23 -7.94 7.69
N ALA A 190 7.76 -7.61 8.87
CA ALA A 190 7.99 -6.27 9.39
C ALA A 190 8.99 -5.39 8.62
N SER A 191 9.70 -5.94 7.65
CA SER A 191 11.03 -5.46 7.26
C SER A 191 11.05 -4.94 5.82
N ALA A 192 10.22 -5.53 4.96
CA ALA A 192 10.14 -5.20 3.54
C ALA A 192 9.58 -3.78 3.28
N VAL A 193 8.69 -3.25 4.14
CA VAL A 193 8.13 -1.89 3.95
C VAL A 193 9.21 -0.80 3.94
N ALA A 194 10.34 -1.02 4.63
CA ALA A 194 11.46 -0.08 4.65
C ALA A 194 12.33 -0.12 3.39
N VAL A 195 12.24 -1.18 2.59
CA VAL A 195 13.04 -1.28 1.36
C VAL A 195 12.23 -0.96 0.11
N LEU A 196 10.89 -0.91 0.19
CA LEU A 196 10.06 -0.57 -0.97
C LEU A 196 10.12 0.92 -1.30
N ASN A 197 10.44 1.25 -2.55
CA ASN A 197 10.26 2.60 -3.09
C ASN A 197 8.80 2.78 -3.57
N PRO A 198 7.99 3.67 -2.96
CA PRO A 198 6.61 3.90 -3.39
C PRO A 198 6.48 4.35 -4.85
N ALA A 199 7.50 5.01 -5.42
CA ALA A 199 7.50 5.39 -6.83
C ALA A 199 7.45 4.16 -7.74
N VAL A 200 8.27 3.15 -7.44
CA VAL A 200 8.36 1.90 -8.21
C VAL A 200 7.04 1.13 -8.12
N ILE A 201 6.45 1.06 -6.92
CA ILE A 201 5.15 0.41 -6.72
C ILE A 201 4.04 1.14 -7.49
N LEU A 202 3.99 2.47 -7.43
CA LEU A 202 3.02 3.25 -8.20
C LEU A 202 3.22 3.06 -9.72
N ASP A 203 4.47 2.98 -10.15
CA ASP A 203 4.82 2.78 -11.57
C ASP A 203 4.29 1.45 -12.12
N MET A 204 4.14 0.42 -11.28
CA MET A 204 3.53 -0.85 -11.68
C MET A 204 2.14 -0.65 -12.30
N ALA A 205 1.37 0.39 -11.94
CA ALA A 205 0.09 0.68 -12.56
C ALA A 205 0.18 0.83 -14.11
N ALA A 206 1.32 1.24 -14.66
CA ALA A 206 1.55 1.30 -16.11
C ALA A 206 1.51 -0.09 -16.79
N GLY A 207 1.78 -1.15 -16.05
CA GLY A 207 1.72 -2.53 -16.51
C GLY A 207 0.31 -3.13 -16.57
N ALA A 208 -0.75 -2.34 -16.35
CA ALA A 208 -2.12 -2.84 -16.34
C ALA A 208 -2.47 -3.60 -17.64
N LEU A 209 -3.01 -4.82 -17.48
CA LEU A 209 -3.39 -5.70 -18.57
C LEU A 209 -4.87 -5.50 -18.92
N THR A 210 -5.12 -4.84 -20.05
CA THR A 210 -6.45 -4.41 -20.53
C THR A 210 -7.53 -5.49 -20.46
N GLY A 211 -7.19 -6.73 -20.82
CA GLY A 211 -8.15 -7.86 -20.81
C GLY A 211 -8.69 -8.21 -19.42
N SER A 212 -7.94 -7.91 -18.37
CA SER A 212 -8.22 -8.30 -16.99
C SER A 212 -9.00 -7.25 -16.17
N ILE A 213 -9.20 -6.04 -16.71
CA ILE A 213 -9.80 -4.93 -15.96
C ILE A 213 -11.28 -5.22 -15.66
N LYS A 214 -11.63 -5.12 -14.37
CA LYS A 214 -12.97 -5.26 -13.82
C LYS A 214 -13.31 -4.04 -12.96
N ARG A 215 -14.42 -3.36 -13.29
CA ARG A 215 -14.98 -2.29 -12.45
C ARG A 215 -15.71 -2.91 -11.26
N ARG A 216 -15.43 -2.45 -10.03
CA ARG A 216 -16.02 -3.02 -8.80
C ARG A 216 -17.08 -2.15 -8.12
N GLY A 217 -17.03 -0.85 -8.34
CA GLY A 217 -18.00 0.10 -7.77
C GLY A 217 -17.32 1.30 -7.11
N ALA A 218 -18.13 2.24 -6.64
CA ALA A 218 -17.62 3.41 -5.93
C ALA A 218 -17.12 3.02 -4.53
N ALA A 219 -16.08 3.70 -4.06
CA ALA A 219 -15.53 3.55 -2.72
C ALA A 219 -14.99 4.89 -2.22
N LEU A 220 -14.94 5.08 -0.90
CA LEU A 220 -14.29 6.23 -0.28
C LEU A 220 -12.84 5.87 0.06
N VAL A 221 -11.90 6.72 -0.33
CA VAL A 221 -10.48 6.64 0.05
C VAL A 221 -10.08 8.02 0.56
N GLY A 222 -9.66 8.12 1.83
CA GLY A 222 -9.29 9.40 2.44
C GLY A 222 -10.39 10.48 2.34
N GLY A 223 -11.66 10.08 2.44
CA GLY A 223 -12.81 10.98 2.27
C GLY A 223 -13.13 11.39 0.82
N THR A 224 -12.34 10.94 -0.17
CA THR A 224 -12.57 11.21 -1.59
C THR A 224 -13.38 10.06 -2.21
N THR A 225 -14.44 10.39 -2.94
CA THR A 225 -15.18 9.41 -3.75
C THR A 225 -14.33 8.95 -4.92
N THR A 226 -14.19 7.63 -5.04
CA THR A 226 -13.37 6.98 -6.06
C THR A 226 -14.13 5.86 -6.74
N GLN A 227 -13.70 5.48 -7.93
CA GLN A 227 -14.13 4.27 -8.63
C GLN A 227 -13.04 3.21 -8.49
N ARG A 228 -13.38 2.05 -7.92
CA ARG A 228 -12.46 0.91 -7.81
C ARG A 228 -12.43 0.08 -9.09
N PHE A 229 -11.22 -0.32 -9.47
CA PHE A 229 -10.91 -1.26 -10.53
C PHE A 229 -9.99 -2.36 -10.01
N ASP A 230 -10.27 -3.61 -10.38
CA ASP A 230 -9.36 -4.74 -10.18
C ASP A 230 -8.80 -5.16 -11.54
N PHE A 231 -7.53 -5.54 -11.60
CA PHE A 231 -6.85 -5.96 -12.84
C PHE A 231 -5.58 -6.75 -12.51
N ASN A 232 -4.94 -7.29 -13.52
CA ASN A 232 -3.60 -7.85 -13.43
C ASN A 232 -2.59 -6.86 -14.00
N VAL A 233 -1.41 -6.80 -13.39
CA VAL A 233 -0.26 -6.02 -13.84
C VAL A 233 0.82 -6.95 -14.38
N SER A 234 1.43 -6.59 -15.50
CA SER A 234 2.68 -7.21 -15.98
C SER A 234 3.86 -6.32 -15.62
N LEU A 235 4.86 -6.87 -14.93
CA LEU A 235 6.09 -6.16 -14.56
C LEU A 235 6.92 -5.79 -15.80
N ASP A 236 6.99 -6.70 -16.78
CA ASP A 236 7.69 -6.45 -18.05
C ASP A 236 7.07 -5.27 -18.78
N LYS A 237 5.73 -5.16 -18.79
CA LYS A 237 5.04 -4.00 -19.35
C LYS A 237 5.26 -2.74 -18.51
N ALA A 238 5.18 -2.84 -17.17
CA ALA A 238 5.33 -1.69 -16.28
C ALA A 238 6.70 -1.01 -16.41
N PHE A 239 7.78 -1.80 -16.41
CA PHE A 239 9.15 -1.29 -16.51
C PHE A 239 9.61 -1.15 -17.96
N GLY A 240 8.97 -1.87 -18.88
CA GLY A 240 9.23 -1.81 -20.32
C GLY A 240 8.54 -0.67 -21.06
N ASP A 241 7.56 0.00 -20.45
CA ASP A 241 6.73 1.01 -21.12
C ASP A 241 7.58 2.15 -21.68
N VAL A 242 7.64 2.24 -23.00
CA VAL A 242 8.34 3.30 -23.76
C VAL A 242 7.80 4.70 -23.46
N ARG A 243 6.57 4.83 -22.96
CA ARG A 243 6.03 6.13 -22.49
C ARG A 243 6.75 6.61 -21.23
N ARG A 244 7.44 5.71 -20.52
CA ARG A 244 8.26 6.02 -19.34
C ARG A 244 9.74 5.76 -19.66
N SER A 245 10.39 6.76 -20.23
CA SER A 245 11.85 6.78 -20.47
C SER A 245 12.72 6.72 -19.20
N ARG A 246 12.13 6.54 -18.00
CA ARG A 246 12.82 6.52 -16.70
C ARG A 246 13.54 5.22 -16.37
N TYR A 247 13.23 4.14 -17.09
CA TYR A 247 13.82 2.81 -16.91
C TYR A 247 14.64 2.45 -18.16
N SER A 248 15.94 2.76 -18.13
CA SER A 248 16.91 2.18 -19.07
C SER A 248 16.94 0.66 -18.93
N GLU A 249 17.48 -0.04 -19.94
CA GLU A 249 17.62 -1.51 -19.91
C GLU A 249 18.33 -1.98 -18.63
N ASP A 250 19.53 -1.47 -18.35
CA ASP A 250 20.27 -1.77 -17.11
C ASP A 250 19.44 -1.56 -15.84
N LYS A 251 18.62 -0.50 -15.81
CA LYS A 251 17.80 -0.20 -14.63
C LYS A 251 16.62 -1.17 -14.51
N ARG A 252 16.06 -1.66 -15.62
CA ARG A 252 15.01 -2.68 -15.60
C ARG A 252 15.55 -3.98 -15.00
N ASP A 253 16.75 -4.37 -15.42
CA ASP A 253 17.43 -5.56 -14.90
C ASP A 253 17.64 -5.42 -13.39
N LEU A 254 18.18 -4.28 -12.94
CA LEU A 254 18.31 -3.99 -11.50
C LEU A 254 16.97 -4.01 -10.74
N MET A 255 15.86 -3.58 -11.35
CA MET A 255 14.54 -3.66 -10.73
C MET A 255 14.04 -5.11 -10.62
N PHE A 256 14.31 -5.95 -11.63
CA PHE A 256 13.96 -7.36 -11.56
C PHE A 256 14.81 -8.10 -10.54
N ASP A 257 16.12 -7.88 -10.54
CA ASP A 257 17.03 -8.45 -9.53
C ASP A 257 16.61 -8.03 -8.10
N TYR A 258 16.19 -6.77 -7.93
CA TYR A 258 15.67 -6.28 -6.67
C TYR A 258 14.35 -6.95 -6.25
N LEU A 259 13.41 -7.18 -7.18
CA LEU A 259 12.17 -7.91 -6.90
C LEU A 259 12.44 -9.39 -6.60
N ASP A 260 13.40 -10.00 -7.28
CA ASP A 260 13.84 -11.36 -7.04
C ASP A 260 14.47 -11.48 -5.64
N LEU A 261 15.24 -10.49 -5.17
CA LEU A 261 15.74 -10.41 -3.79
C LEU A 261 14.64 -10.26 -2.73
N LEU A 262 13.53 -9.62 -3.11
CA LEU A 262 12.32 -9.62 -2.29
C LEU A 262 11.55 -10.94 -2.39
N GLY A 263 12.07 -11.95 -3.10
CA GLY A 263 11.43 -13.26 -3.29
C GLY A 263 10.17 -13.22 -4.14
N VAL A 264 9.94 -12.14 -4.91
CA VAL A 264 8.75 -11.98 -5.74
C VAL A 264 8.81 -12.94 -6.93
N ASP A 265 7.90 -13.90 -6.96
CA ASP A 265 7.80 -14.91 -8.01
C ASP A 265 6.85 -14.47 -9.12
N GLY A 266 7.26 -14.67 -10.37
CA GLY A 266 6.45 -14.42 -11.55
C GLY A 266 6.39 -12.96 -12.01
N ARG A 267 5.84 -12.79 -13.23
CA ARG A 267 5.82 -11.50 -13.94
C ARG A 267 4.45 -10.83 -13.98
N VAL A 268 3.40 -11.54 -13.58
CA VAL A 268 2.02 -11.05 -13.62
C VAL A 268 1.38 -11.16 -12.25
N HIS A 269 0.91 -10.03 -11.73
CA HIS A 269 0.43 -9.90 -10.35
C HIS A 269 -0.98 -9.31 -10.32
N ALA A 270 -1.76 -9.65 -9.30
CA ALA A 270 -3.09 -9.07 -9.12
C ALA A 270 -2.95 -7.65 -8.52
N ALA A 271 -3.74 -6.71 -9.02
CA ALA A 271 -3.69 -5.33 -8.59
C ALA A 271 -5.09 -4.70 -8.51
N SER A 272 -5.18 -3.57 -7.82
CA SER A 272 -6.38 -2.76 -7.72
C SER A 272 -6.00 -1.29 -7.68
N ALA A 273 -6.81 -0.45 -8.34
CA ALA A 273 -6.65 1.00 -8.32
C ALA A 273 -7.98 1.67 -8.00
N TRP A 274 -7.91 2.78 -7.28
CA TRP A 274 -9.05 3.64 -6.94
C TRP A 274 -8.81 4.99 -7.59
N LEU A 275 -9.57 5.32 -8.62
CA LEU A 275 -9.44 6.58 -9.34
C LEU A 275 -10.48 7.59 -8.83
N ASP A 276 -10.08 8.82 -8.57
CA ASP A 276 -11.02 9.91 -8.31
C ASP A 276 -11.69 10.44 -9.59
N LYS A 277 -12.47 11.52 -9.45
CA LYS A 277 -13.16 12.16 -10.58
C LYS A 277 -12.21 12.79 -11.61
N ASP A 278 -10.97 13.05 -11.24
CA ASP A 278 -9.93 13.69 -12.06
C ASP A 278 -8.91 12.66 -12.56
N ASP A 279 -9.28 11.37 -12.52
CA ASP A 279 -8.47 10.20 -12.91
C ASP A 279 -7.17 10.01 -12.14
N ARG A 280 -7.04 10.63 -10.97
CA ARG A 280 -5.89 10.45 -10.08
C ARG A 280 -6.06 9.19 -9.24
N ILE A 281 -4.99 8.42 -9.12
CA ILE A 281 -4.94 7.22 -8.28
C ILE A 281 -4.92 7.61 -6.81
N ARG A 282 -6.01 7.44 -6.08
CA ARG A 282 -6.06 7.67 -4.62
C ARG A 282 -5.58 6.48 -3.80
N ARG A 283 -5.69 5.29 -4.36
CA ARG A 283 -5.12 4.07 -3.79
C ARG A 283 -4.64 3.17 -4.91
N PHE A 284 -3.49 2.57 -4.72
CA PHE A 284 -2.99 1.48 -5.56
C PHE A 284 -2.60 0.32 -4.67
N SER A 285 -3.06 -0.89 -5.00
CA SER A 285 -2.69 -2.10 -4.28
C SER A 285 -2.21 -3.13 -5.27
N VAL A 286 -1.10 -3.79 -4.97
CA VAL A 286 -0.57 -4.92 -5.73
C VAL A 286 -0.31 -6.08 -4.78
N LYS A 287 -0.67 -7.28 -5.21
CA LYS A 287 -0.44 -8.54 -4.51
C LYS A 287 0.70 -9.26 -5.22
N LEU A 288 1.88 -9.21 -4.62
CA LEU A 288 3.08 -9.86 -5.13
C LEU A 288 3.17 -11.24 -4.49
N THR A 289 3.17 -12.29 -5.30
CA THR A 289 3.38 -13.64 -4.77
C THR A 289 4.86 -13.78 -4.42
N GLN A 290 5.17 -14.17 -3.19
CA GLN A 290 6.51 -14.54 -2.77
C GLN A 290 6.62 -16.06 -2.64
N ARG A 291 7.71 -16.61 -3.18
CA ARG A 291 8.15 -17.97 -2.88
C ARG A 291 9.62 -17.89 -2.51
N PRO A 292 9.92 -17.55 -1.25
CA PRO A 292 11.30 -17.58 -0.79
C PRO A 292 11.86 -19.00 -0.98
N ARG A 293 13.17 -19.20 -0.88
CA ARG A 293 13.75 -20.57 -0.91
C ARG A 293 13.15 -21.54 0.13
N THR A 294 12.43 -21.03 1.13
CA THR A 294 11.60 -21.82 2.04
C THR A 294 10.33 -22.30 1.33
N ARG A 295 9.93 -23.55 1.55
CA ARG A 295 8.86 -24.23 0.78
C ARG A 295 7.43 -23.65 0.96
N PHE A 296 7.27 -22.47 1.54
CA PHE A 296 6.01 -21.77 1.75
C PHE A 296 5.74 -20.76 0.62
N ALA A 297 4.48 -20.53 0.29
CA ALA A 297 4.11 -19.42 -0.57
C ALA A 297 3.40 -18.34 0.25
N PHE A 298 3.76 -17.08 -0.02
CA PHE A 298 3.18 -15.92 0.63
C PHE A 298 2.58 -14.98 -0.41
N ASP A 299 1.53 -14.28 -0.01
CA ASP A 299 1.10 -13.08 -0.69
C ASP A 299 1.65 -11.87 0.06
N PHE A 300 2.39 -11.03 -0.66
CA PHE A 300 2.92 -9.77 -0.20
C PHE A 300 2.07 -8.64 -0.78
N ILE A 301 1.12 -8.15 0.01
CA ILE A 301 0.16 -7.14 -0.41
C ILE A 301 0.72 -5.77 -0.06
N VAL A 302 1.12 -5.02 -1.09
CA VAL A 302 1.56 -3.64 -0.95
C VAL A 302 0.40 -2.72 -1.32
N THR A 303 0.04 -1.81 -0.42
CA THR A 303 -0.97 -0.78 -0.68
C THR A 303 -0.36 0.61 -0.47
N LEU A 304 -0.49 1.46 -1.49
CA LEU A 304 -0.24 2.89 -1.44
C LEU A 304 -1.56 3.63 -1.30
N ASP A 305 -1.66 4.48 -0.28
CA ASP A 305 -2.71 5.49 -0.13
C ASP A 305 -2.13 6.86 -0.47
N LEU A 306 -2.71 7.54 -1.47
CA LEU A 306 -2.24 8.82 -2.01
C LEU A 306 -3.20 9.92 -1.56
N ASP A 307 -2.96 10.43 -0.35
CA ASP A 307 -3.88 11.34 0.34
C ASP A 307 -3.91 12.73 -0.33
N ARG A 308 -2.73 13.28 -0.63
CA ARG A 308 -2.60 14.66 -1.14
C ARG A 308 -1.63 14.75 -2.30
N TYR A 309 -2.05 15.49 -3.33
CA TYR A 309 -1.26 15.89 -4.49
C TYR A 309 -0.88 17.37 -4.38
N ALA A 310 -0.25 17.71 -3.27
CA ALA A 310 0.19 19.05 -2.96
C ALA A 310 1.18 18.93 -1.79
N GLY A 311 2.42 19.34 -2.02
CA GLY A 311 3.46 19.25 -1.01
C GLY A 311 4.78 19.82 -1.50
N THR A 312 5.67 20.06 -0.56
CA THR A 312 7.08 20.33 -0.81
C THR A 312 7.83 19.06 -0.45
N TYR A 313 8.66 18.57 -1.37
CA TYR A 313 9.53 17.45 -1.06
C TYR A 313 10.64 17.96 -0.14
N SER A 314 10.79 17.34 1.03
CA SER A 314 11.79 17.73 2.02
C SER A 314 13.23 17.67 1.50
N GLY A 315 13.51 16.92 0.43
CA GLY A 315 14.83 16.88 -0.19
C GLY A 315 15.90 16.24 0.70
N LEU A 316 15.49 15.52 1.76
CA LEU A 316 16.41 15.02 2.77
C LEU A 316 17.42 14.07 2.13
N ARG A 317 18.71 14.33 2.35
CA ARG A 317 19.79 13.44 1.96
C ARG A 317 20.85 13.48 3.06
N PRO A 318 21.26 12.32 3.62
CA PRO A 318 22.34 12.27 4.60
C PRO A 318 23.65 12.78 4.01
N LEU A 319 24.51 13.35 4.86
CA LEU A 319 25.84 13.75 4.42
C LEU A 319 26.72 12.51 4.18
N PRO A 320 27.68 12.55 3.23
CA PRO A 320 28.49 11.36 2.90
C PRO A 320 29.26 10.76 4.09
N ASP A 321 29.70 11.60 5.03
CA ASP A 321 30.43 11.20 6.24
C ASP A 321 29.53 10.63 7.34
N GLU A 322 28.21 10.81 7.25
CA GLU A 322 27.18 10.30 8.16
C GLU A 322 26.68 8.89 7.80
N VAL A 323 27.25 8.26 6.76
CA VAL A 323 26.69 7.06 6.14
C VAL A 323 27.64 5.88 6.25
N LEU A 324 27.10 4.73 6.65
CA LEU A 324 27.73 3.41 6.53
C LEU A 324 27.20 2.69 5.29
N GLY A 325 28.10 2.21 4.44
CA GLY A 325 27.70 1.35 3.31
C GLY A 325 27.31 -0.04 3.77
N VAL A 326 26.23 -0.57 3.20
CA VAL A 326 25.85 -1.99 3.28
C VAL A 326 25.61 -2.51 1.87
N ASP A 327 26.00 -3.75 1.63
CA ASP A 327 25.99 -4.43 0.34
C ASP A 327 24.90 -5.51 0.24
N THR A 328 24.15 -5.76 1.31
CA THR A 328 23.08 -6.76 1.34
C THR A 328 21.74 -6.14 1.72
N LEU A 329 20.66 -6.65 1.12
CA LEU A 329 19.29 -6.23 1.44
C LEU A 329 18.95 -6.53 2.90
N VAL A 330 19.30 -7.74 3.35
CA VAL A 330 19.11 -8.18 4.74
C VAL A 330 19.91 -7.31 5.72
N GLY A 331 21.16 -6.97 5.39
CA GLY A 331 21.99 -6.09 6.21
C GLY A 331 21.40 -4.68 6.34
N PHE A 332 20.87 -4.12 5.24
CA PHE A 332 20.17 -2.84 5.27
C PHE A 332 18.94 -2.89 6.17
N VAL A 333 18.08 -3.89 5.96
CA VAL A 333 16.84 -4.08 6.73
C VAL A 333 17.12 -4.20 8.22
N ASN A 334 18.05 -5.08 8.62
CA ASN A 334 18.40 -5.32 10.02
C ASN A 334 18.99 -4.08 10.71
N ALA A 335 19.66 -3.21 9.95
CA ALA A 335 20.19 -1.96 10.48
C ALA A 335 19.08 -0.93 10.74
N VAL A 336 18.04 -0.88 9.91
CA VAL A 336 16.96 0.12 9.96
C VAL A 336 15.83 -0.29 10.90
N LEU A 337 15.49 -1.57 10.89
CA LEU A 337 14.39 -2.15 11.64
C LEU A 337 14.99 -3.26 12.51
N PRO A 338 15.23 -3.01 13.80
CA PRO A 338 15.82 -4.02 14.65
C PRO A 338 14.80 -5.16 14.76
N PRO A 339 15.25 -6.42 14.89
CA PRO A 339 14.36 -7.54 15.08
C PRO A 339 13.45 -7.27 16.29
N PRO A 340 12.21 -7.75 16.28
CA PRO A 340 11.36 -7.68 17.46
C PRO A 340 12.11 -8.32 18.64
N THR A 341 12.47 -7.52 19.64
CA THR A 341 12.84 -8.06 20.95
C THR A 341 11.62 -8.76 21.51
N ASP A 342 11.79 -9.98 22.05
CA ASP A 342 10.72 -10.83 22.58
C ASP A 342 9.61 -10.01 23.27
N GLY A 343 8.45 -9.91 22.60
CA GLY A 343 7.25 -9.26 23.11
C GLY A 343 6.90 -7.86 22.58
N ALA A 344 7.75 -7.19 21.81
CA ALA A 344 7.44 -5.89 21.21
C ALA A 344 7.22 -6.01 19.68
N SER A 345 5.99 -5.74 19.21
CA SER A 345 5.79 -5.45 17.78
C SER A 345 6.64 -4.22 17.40
N PRO A 346 7.55 -4.31 16.41
CA PRO A 346 8.54 -3.27 16.11
C PRO A 346 7.91 -2.02 15.49
N LEU A 347 6.64 -2.11 15.09
CA LEU A 347 5.81 -1.02 14.60
C LEU A 347 4.45 -1.19 15.30
N GLY A 348 4.14 -0.27 16.21
CA GLY A 348 3.07 -0.40 17.20
C GLY A 348 1.75 -0.92 16.62
N ALA A 349 1.08 -1.78 17.39
CA ALA A 349 -0.26 -2.26 17.06
C ALA A 349 -1.17 -1.09 16.68
N PRO A 350 -2.08 -1.26 15.69
CA PRO A 350 -3.07 -0.25 15.40
C PRO A 350 -3.85 0.02 16.68
N THR A 351 -3.78 1.26 17.18
CA THR A 351 -4.70 1.73 18.19
C THR A 351 -6.09 1.55 17.60
N THR A 352 -6.82 0.55 18.08
CA THR A 352 -8.25 0.46 17.87
C THR A 352 -8.84 1.73 18.44
N GLY A 353 -9.14 2.67 17.55
CA GLY A 353 -10.00 3.79 17.86
C GLY A 353 -11.34 3.22 18.27
N ALA A 354 -11.55 3.09 19.57
CA ALA A 354 -12.88 3.07 20.11
C ALA A 354 -13.52 4.40 19.71
N ALA A 355 -14.62 4.32 18.98
CA ALA A 355 -15.54 5.43 18.79
C ALA A 355 -16.95 4.87 18.73
N PRO A 356 -17.95 5.57 19.30
CA PRO A 356 -17.94 6.47 20.45
C PRO A 356 -18.31 5.78 21.77
#